data_AF-C0PKH8-F1
#
_entry.id   AF-C0PKH8-F1
#
_cell.length_a   1.000
_cell.length_b   1.000
_cell.length_c   1.000
_cell.angle_alpha   90.00
_cell.angle_beta   90.00
_cell.angle_gamma   90.00
#
_symmetry.space_group_name_H-M   'P 1'
#
loop_
_entity.id
_entity.type
_entity.pdbx_description
1 polymer ?
#
loop_
_entity_poly.entity_id
_entity_poly.type
_entity_poly.pdbx_seq_one_letter_code
_entity_poly.pdbx_strand_id
1 'polypeptide(L)'
;MCKLRDCSVCECSENEFPEPFRKPYSGLSPDSMMCQEGKPQAAVDKTLDSKVFKRWVETDNPWTSDDETDNNEMTYVNLQLNPERYTGYTGDSARRIWDAIYKENCPKYPSEELCHEKKVLYKLISGLHSSISVHIAYDYLLDESTNSWGQNLSLLYDRVLKYPERVQNLYFTYLFVLRAVTKAADYLEQAEYNTGNPEDDLKTESLVKQLLYNSQLRSACPLPFDEAKLWQGENGPELKQEIQKQFRNISAIMDCVGCEKCRLWGKLQVLGLGTALKILFSVDGDSHLNQPLQLQRNEVIALFNLLNRLSESVKFVHEKGSSVEEVINEQSPSTVQKGASKTNLKGLFGYSQYTWIGWD
;
A
#
# COMPACT_ATOMS: atom_id res chain seq x y z
N MET A 1 -15.59 -8.05 13.30
CA MET A 1 -15.26 -7.68 14.70
C MET A 1 -13.74 -7.76 14.90
N CYS A 2 -13.07 -6.61 14.78
CA CYS A 2 -11.67 -6.45 15.16
C CYS A 2 -11.49 -6.89 16.63
N LYS A 3 -10.71 -7.95 16.87
CA LYS A 3 -10.38 -8.47 18.21
C LYS A 3 -9.08 -7.87 18.78
N LEU A 4 -8.57 -6.80 18.18
CA LEU A 4 -7.34 -6.16 18.64
C LEU A 4 -7.68 -5.02 19.59
N ARG A 5 -6.99 -4.96 20.73
CA ARG A 5 -7.12 -3.93 21.79
C ARG A 5 -6.84 -2.51 21.31
N ASP A 6 -6.34 -2.31 20.09
CA ASP A 6 -6.20 -0.97 19.50
C ASP A 6 -7.51 -0.53 18.80
N CYS A 7 -8.54 -1.40 18.76
CA CYS A 7 -9.92 -1.09 18.37
C CYS A 7 -10.82 -0.79 19.59
N SER A 8 -10.27 -0.76 20.82
CA SER A 8 -11.04 -0.29 21.99
C SER A 8 -10.92 1.22 22.15
N VAL A 9 -12.07 1.85 22.38
CA VAL A 9 -12.23 3.23 22.85
C VAL A 9 -11.22 3.49 23.97
N CYS A 10 -10.52 4.62 23.91
CA CYS A 10 -9.60 5.04 24.97
C CYS A 10 -10.26 4.90 26.34
N GLU A 11 -9.56 4.23 27.27
CA GLU A 11 -10.00 4.21 28.66
C GLU A 11 -9.91 5.65 29.19
N CYS A 12 -11.06 6.21 29.54
CA CYS A 12 -11.19 7.50 30.21
C CYS A 12 -10.24 7.58 31.40
N SER A 13 -9.72 8.78 31.69
CA SER A 13 -8.91 8.98 32.89
C SER A 13 -9.69 8.54 34.13
N GLU A 14 -9.03 7.98 35.17
CA GLU A 14 -9.72 7.49 36.38
C GLU A 14 -10.58 8.56 37.10
N ASN A 15 -10.38 9.83 36.72
CA ASN A 15 -11.11 10.99 37.21
C ASN A 15 -12.51 11.13 36.59
N GLU A 16 -12.79 10.50 35.44
CA GLU A 16 -14.09 10.50 34.75
C GLU A 16 -15.01 9.36 35.18
N PHE A 17 -14.49 8.38 35.92
CA PHE A 17 -15.29 7.29 36.49
C PHE A 17 -15.88 7.71 37.86
N PRO A 18 -17.20 7.57 38.07
CA PRO A 18 -17.80 7.70 39.39
C PRO A 18 -17.13 6.72 40.37
N GLU A 19 -16.88 7.15 41.61
CA GLU A 19 -16.12 6.38 42.61
C GLU A 19 -16.48 4.88 42.76
N PRO A 20 -17.74 4.43 42.60
CA PRO A 20 -18.08 3.01 42.70
C PRO A 20 -17.42 2.10 41.65
N PHE A 21 -16.93 2.67 40.53
CA PHE A 21 -16.38 1.92 39.40
C PHE A 21 -14.84 1.80 39.42
N ARG A 22 -14.15 2.44 40.37
CA ARG A 22 -12.69 2.32 40.56
C ARG A 22 -12.35 1.02 41.29
N LYS A 23 -12.25 -0.12 40.59
CA LYS A 23 -11.62 -1.34 41.14
C LYS A 23 -10.27 -1.59 40.47
N PRO A 24 -9.20 -1.87 41.24
CA PRO A 24 -7.87 -2.01 40.68
C PRO A 24 -7.68 -3.40 40.05
N TYR A 25 -7.50 -3.45 38.73
CA TYR A 25 -6.87 -4.61 38.08
C TYR A 25 -5.35 -4.39 38.08
N SER A 26 -4.64 -5.29 38.75
CA SER A 26 -3.19 -5.33 38.81
C SER A 26 -2.67 -6.19 37.66
N GLY A 27 -2.13 -5.55 36.62
CA GLY A 27 -1.47 -6.28 35.54
C GLY A 27 -1.16 -5.42 34.33
N LEU A 28 0.00 -4.76 34.38
CA LEU A 28 0.83 -4.16 33.32
C LEU A 28 1.14 -2.67 33.56
N SER A 29 2.40 -2.30 33.30
CA SER A 29 2.92 -0.94 33.50
C SER A 29 2.19 0.06 32.58
N PRO A 30 1.66 1.18 33.10
CA PRO A 30 0.93 2.17 32.31
C PRO A 30 1.77 2.86 31.22
N ASP A 31 3.10 2.88 31.36
CA ASP A 31 3.99 3.68 30.50
C ASP A 31 4.21 3.09 29.10
N SER A 32 3.84 1.82 28.83
CA SER A 32 4.08 1.18 27.52
C SER A 32 2.89 1.22 26.57
N MET A 33 1.77 1.84 26.95
CA MET A 33 0.52 1.81 26.18
C MET A 33 -0.08 3.21 26.07
N MET A 34 0.66 4.10 25.40
CA MET A 34 0.07 5.34 24.89
C MET A 34 -0.61 5.03 23.55
N CYS A 35 -1.94 5.15 23.49
CA CYS A 35 -2.61 5.34 22.21
C CYS A 35 -1.98 6.56 21.53
N GLN A 36 -1.51 6.44 20.29
CA GLN A 36 -1.03 7.59 19.50
C GLN A 36 -2.19 8.50 19.04
N GLU A 37 -3.29 8.58 19.80
CA GLU A 37 -4.37 9.52 19.51
C GLU A 37 -3.89 10.93 19.82
N GLY A 38 -3.96 11.80 18.81
CA GLY A 38 -3.85 13.26 18.99
C GLY A 38 -2.87 14.00 18.09
N LYS A 39 -2.17 13.35 17.15
CA LYS A 39 -1.37 14.10 16.17
C LYS A 39 -2.30 14.64 15.05
N PRO A 40 -2.44 15.97 14.88
CA PRO A 40 -3.32 16.55 13.86
C PRO A 40 -2.94 16.13 12.43
N GLN A 41 -1.70 15.67 12.23
CA GLN A 41 -1.21 15.16 10.95
C GLN A 41 -1.94 13.88 10.51
N ALA A 42 -2.41 13.05 11.44
CA ALA A 42 -3.03 11.75 11.19
C ALA A 42 -4.54 11.80 10.90
N ALA A 43 -5.22 12.89 11.29
CA ALA A 43 -6.68 13.05 11.18
C ALA A 43 -7.12 13.40 9.75
N VAL A 44 -8.17 12.76 9.25
CA VAL A 44 -8.72 13.01 7.91
C VAL A 44 -9.51 14.31 7.90
N ASP A 45 -9.19 15.20 6.97
CA ASP A 45 -10.01 16.35 6.65
C ASP A 45 -11.25 15.89 5.88
N LYS A 46 -12.42 16.03 6.52
CA LYS A 46 -13.73 15.63 5.99
C LYS A 46 -14.48 16.79 5.30
N THR A 47 -13.80 17.91 5.03
CA THR A 47 -14.42 19.04 4.32
C THR A 47 -14.77 18.64 2.88
N LEU A 48 -16.06 18.74 2.56
CA LEU A 48 -16.59 18.55 1.22
C LEU A 48 -17.30 19.82 0.77
N ASP A 49 -17.08 20.23 -0.48
CA ASP A 49 -17.90 21.27 -1.09
C ASP A 49 -19.28 20.69 -1.41
N SER A 50 -20.26 21.04 -0.57
CA SER A 50 -21.64 20.57 -0.67
C SER A 50 -22.37 21.05 -1.94
N LYS A 51 -21.78 21.97 -2.71
CA LYS A 51 -22.39 22.51 -3.94
C LYS A 51 -22.14 21.66 -5.19
N VAL A 52 -21.12 20.79 -5.18
CA VAL A 52 -20.69 20.04 -6.37
C VAL A 52 -21.11 18.56 -6.31
N PHE A 53 -21.49 18.06 -5.13
CA PHE A 53 -21.55 16.62 -4.89
C PHE A 53 -22.97 16.04 -4.79
N LYS A 54 -23.35 15.16 -5.73
CA LYS A 54 -24.49 14.24 -5.58
C LYS A 54 -23.97 12.86 -5.16
N ARG A 55 -24.57 12.26 -4.12
CA ARG A 55 -24.21 10.94 -3.59
C ARG A 55 -24.41 9.86 -4.67
N TRP A 56 -23.36 9.10 -4.99
CA TRP A 56 -23.42 7.96 -5.90
C TRP A 56 -23.75 6.67 -5.13
N VAL A 57 -24.41 5.72 -5.79
CA VAL A 57 -24.80 4.43 -5.20
C VAL A 57 -23.73 3.38 -5.49
N GLU A 58 -23.33 2.63 -4.47
CA GLU A 58 -22.34 1.55 -4.56
C GLU A 58 -23.00 0.17 -4.49
N THR A 59 -22.27 -0.86 -4.93
CA THR A 59 -22.66 -2.28 -4.84
C THR A 59 -21.49 -3.05 -4.25
N ASP A 60 -21.74 -4.09 -3.45
CA ASP A 60 -20.67 -4.81 -2.72
C ASP A 60 -19.52 -5.30 -3.62
N ASN A 61 -18.28 -5.08 -3.18
CA ASN A 61 -17.08 -5.50 -3.91
C ASN A 61 -16.56 -6.86 -3.42
N PRO A 62 -16.42 -7.87 -4.29
CA PRO A 62 -15.86 -9.16 -3.92
C PRO A 62 -14.38 -9.15 -3.49
N TRP A 63 -13.62 -8.07 -3.64
CA TRP A 63 -12.17 -8.03 -3.33
C TRP A 63 -11.82 -7.38 -2.01
N THR A 64 -12.75 -6.64 -1.41
CA THR A 64 -12.58 -5.96 -0.12
C THR A 64 -13.58 -6.49 0.91
N SER A 65 -13.26 -6.32 2.19
CA SER A 65 -14.23 -6.53 3.25
C SER A 65 -14.97 -5.21 3.48
N ASP A 66 -16.24 -5.18 3.11
CA ASP A 66 -17.14 -4.10 3.48
C ASP A 66 -17.81 -4.54 4.79
N ASP A 67 -17.26 -4.14 5.95
CA ASP A 67 -17.90 -4.35 7.25
C ASP A 67 -18.98 -3.30 7.55
N GLU A 68 -19.16 -2.35 6.65
CA GLU A 68 -20.22 -1.35 6.65
C GLU A 68 -21.53 -1.95 6.10
N THR A 69 -22.08 -2.94 6.80
CA THR A 69 -23.44 -3.46 6.57
C THR A 69 -24.54 -2.40 6.73
N ASP A 70 -24.17 -1.19 7.18
CA ASP A 70 -25.00 -0.01 7.16
C ASP A 70 -24.51 0.96 6.09
N ASN A 71 -25.18 1.00 4.93
CA ASN A 71 -25.03 2.01 3.87
C ASN A 71 -25.18 3.49 4.33
N ASN A 72 -25.34 3.73 5.63
CA ASN A 72 -25.55 5.04 6.25
C ASN A 72 -24.25 5.76 6.65
N GLU A 73 -23.08 5.11 6.62
CA GLU A 73 -21.82 5.70 7.14
C GLU A 73 -20.70 5.92 6.10
N MET A 74 -20.94 5.64 4.82
CA MET A 74 -19.97 5.96 3.75
C MET A 74 -19.86 7.48 3.55
N THR A 75 -18.66 8.01 3.76
CA THR A 75 -18.33 9.42 3.57
C THR A 75 -17.32 9.60 2.42
N TYR A 76 -17.58 10.58 1.55
CA TYR A 76 -16.63 10.95 0.53
C TYR A 76 -15.49 11.75 1.15
N VAL A 77 -14.27 11.50 0.69
CA VAL A 77 -13.06 12.17 1.19
C VAL A 77 -12.33 12.81 0.03
N ASN A 78 -11.95 14.08 0.19
CA ASN A 78 -11.09 14.75 -0.79
C ASN A 78 -9.63 14.32 -0.58
N LEU A 79 -9.10 13.52 -1.50
CA LEU A 79 -7.72 13.02 -1.45
C LEU A 79 -6.68 14.15 -1.60
N GLN A 80 -7.02 15.27 -2.24
CA GLN A 80 -6.10 16.41 -2.37
C GLN A 80 -5.87 17.13 -1.04
N LEU A 81 -6.88 17.17 -0.16
CA LEU A 81 -6.75 17.70 1.20
C LEU A 81 -6.11 16.70 2.17
N ASN A 82 -6.06 15.43 1.77
CA ASN A 82 -5.55 14.33 2.57
C ASN A 82 -4.39 13.60 1.88
N PRO A 83 -3.26 14.27 1.58
CA PRO A 83 -2.14 13.63 0.91
C PRO A 83 -1.50 12.52 1.77
N GLU A 84 -0.93 11.51 1.11
CA GLU A 84 -0.11 10.48 1.74
C GLU A 84 1.25 11.08 2.11
N ARG A 85 1.53 11.22 3.40
CA ARG A 85 2.75 11.83 3.93
C ARG A 85 3.02 11.38 5.37
N TYR A 86 4.06 11.93 6.01
CA TYR A 86 4.34 11.65 7.41
C TYR A 86 3.16 12.02 8.33
N THR A 87 2.72 11.06 9.14
CA THR A 87 1.64 11.22 10.15
C THR A 87 2.13 11.01 11.59
N GLY A 88 3.37 10.54 11.76
CA GLY A 88 3.89 10.10 13.06
C GLY A 88 3.42 8.71 13.51
N TYR A 89 2.65 7.99 12.70
CA TYR A 89 2.26 6.61 12.99
C TYR A 89 3.48 5.68 12.94
N THR A 90 3.87 5.12 14.09
CA THR A 90 5.10 4.33 14.26
C THR A 90 4.99 3.35 15.43
N GLY A 91 6.07 2.62 15.70
CA GLY A 91 6.19 1.73 16.86
C GLY A 91 5.41 0.43 16.73
N ASP A 92 5.13 -0.19 17.88
CA ASP A 92 4.56 -1.55 17.95
C ASP A 92 3.17 -1.66 17.31
N SER A 93 2.37 -0.59 17.26
CA SER A 93 1.09 -0.61 16.57
C SER A 93 1.29 -0.79 15.06
N ALA A 94 2.11 0.06 14.43
CA ALA A 94 2.40 -0.03 13.00
C ALA A 94 3.11 -1.34 12.63
N ARG A 95 4.05 -1.80 13.47
CA ARG A 95 4.77 -3.08 13.28
C ARG A 95 3.81 -4.27 13.31
N ARG A 96 2.88 -4.31 14.28
CA ARG A 96 1.87 -5.38 14.39
C ARG A 96 0.98 -5.48 13.14
N ILE A 97 0.58 -4.34 12.56
CA ILE A 97 -0.21 -4.30 11.32
C ILE A 97 0.57 -4.92 10.17
N TRP A 98 1.80 -4.46 9.92
CA TRP A 98 2.62 -5.01 8.85
C TRP A 98 2.91 -6.50 9.05
N ASP A 99 3.23 -6.92 10.28
CA ASP A 99 3.42 -8.33 10.61
C ASP A 99 2.18 -9.17 10.30
N ALA A 100 0.98 -8.67 10.58
CA ALA A 100 -0.27 -9.34 10.24
C ALA A 100 -0.43 -9.47 8.72
N ILE A 101 -0.21 -8.39 7.97
CA ILE A 101 -0.28 -8.38 6.49
C ILE A 101 0.70 -9.39 5.89
N TYR A 102 1.95 -9.41 6.34
CA TYR A 102 2.95 -10.37 5.83
C TYR A 102 2.67 -11.81 6.26
N LYS A 103 2.02 -12.03 7.42
CA LYS A 103 1.59 -13.37 7.86
C LYS A 103 0.46 -13.95 7.01
N GLU A 104 -0.46 -13.12 6.50
CA GLU A 104 -1.50 -13.57 5.56
C GLU A 104 -0.90 -14.18 4.28
N ASN A 105 0.30 -13.73 3.88
CA ASN A 105 1.02 -14.24 2.71
C ASN A 105 1.70 -15.61 2.94
N CYS A 106 1.75 -16.13 4.18
CA CYS A 106 2.48 -17.37 4.54
C CYS A 106 1.66 -18.32 5.44
N PRO A 107 0.72 -19.11 4.88
CA PRO A 107 0.23 -20.28 5.58
C PRO A 107 1.33 -21.36 5.60
N LYS A 108 1.62 -21.88 6.79
CA LYS A 108 2.57 -22.98 7.04
C LYS A 108 2.24 -24.19 6.14
N TYR A 109 2.99 -24.38 5.06
CA TYR A 109 2.96 -25.61 4.26
C TYR A 109 4.40 -26.08 3.97
N PRO A 110 4.68 -27.39 4.05
CA PRO A 110 6.03 -27.95 3.98
C PRO A 110 6.57 -28.23 2.57
N SER A 111 5.92 -27.79 1.48
CA SER A 111 6.37 -28.07 0.10
C SER A 111 6.91 -26.82 -0.63
N GLU A 112 8.09 -26.98 -1.22
CA GLU A 112 8.88 -25.93 -1.90
C GLU A 112 8.28 -25.46 -3.24
N GLU A 113 7.29 -26.19 -3.80
CA GLU A 113 6.75 -25.93 -5.14
C GLU A 113 5.73 -24.78 -5.22
N LEU A 114 5.12 -24.35 -4.10
CA LEU A 114 4.16 -23.22 -4.04
C LEU A 114 4.82 -21.85 -3.77
N CYS A 115 6.14 -21.76 -3.94
CA CYS A 115 6.91 -20.58 -3.54
C CYS A 115 6.90 -19.45 -4.60
N HIS A 116 6.68 -19.74 -5.88
CA HIS A 116 6.83 -18.75 -6.96
C HIS A 116 5.66 -17.76 -7.07
N GLU A 117 4.44 -18.21 -6.81
CA GLU A 117 3.21 -17.44 -6.87
C GLU A 117 3.04 -16.62 -5.57
N LYS A 118 3.42 -17.20 -4.42
CA LYS A 118 3.55 -16.48 -3.14
C LYS A 118 4.64 -15.40 -3.17
N LYS A 119 5.65 -15.52 -4.05
CA LYS A 119 6.60 -14.42 -4.30
C LYS A 119 5.93 -13.21 -4.95
N VAL A 120 4.88 -13.36 -5.76
CA VAL A 120 4.22 -12.21 -6.41
C VAL A 120 3.46 -11.39 -5.39
N LEU A 121 2.63 -12.01 -4.56
CA LEU A 121 1.92 -11.28 -3.51
C LEU A 121 2.90 -10.61 -2.53
N TYR A 122 3.94 -11.33 -2.12
CA TYR A 122 5.00 -10.75 -1.30
C TYR A 122 5.64 -9.52 -1.96
N LYS A 123 5.99 -9.61 -3.25
CA LYS A 123 6.57 -8.48 -4.00
C LYS A 123 5.59 -7.31 -4.10
N LEU A 124 4.29 -7.57 -4.33
CA LEU A 124 3.26 -6.53 -4.40
C LEU A 124 3.15 -5.77 -3.07
N ILE A 125 3.00 -6.49 -1.96
CA ILE A 125 2.93 -5.92 -0.61
C ILE A 125 4.24 -5.22 -0.23
N SER A 126 5.38 -5.81 -0.56
CA SER A 126 6.70 -5.22 -0.30
C SER A 126 6.93 -3.93 -1.09
N GLY A 127 6.53 -3.90 -2.36
CA GLY A 127 6.58 -2.69 -3.18
C GLY A 127 5.62 -1.62 -2.69
N LEU A 128 4.43 -2.00 -2.19
CA LEU A 128 3.49 -1.07 -1.59
C LEU A 128 4.03 -0.47 -0.29
N HIS A 129 4.57 -1.30 0.61
CA HIS A 129 5.21 -0.84 1.85
C HIS A 129 6.40 0.09 1.53
N SER A 130 7.17 -0.22 0.49
CA SER A 130 8.24 0.64 0.01
C SER A 130 7.69 1.98 -0.48
N SER A 131 6.63 1.99 -1.30
CA SER A 131 5.96 3.21 -1.77
C SER A 131 5.50 4.12 -0.62
N ILE A 132 4.88 3.56 0.42
CA ILE A 132 4.45 4.30 1.61
C ILE A 132 5.67 4.93 2.31
N SER A 133 6.75 4.16 2.48
CA SER A 133 7.98 4.65 3.10
C SER A 133 8.61 5.79 2.30
N VAL A 134 8.57 5.72 0.97
CA VAL A 134 9.04 6.77 0.07
C VAL A 134 8.22 8.05 0.23
N HIS A 135 6.88 7.96 0.31
CA HIS A 135 6.01 9.13 0.53
C HIS A 135 6.23 9.79 1.88
N ILE A 136 6.39 8.99 2.94
CA ILE A 136 6.73 9.50 4.27
C ILE A 136 8.06 10.25 4.23
N ALA A 137 9.06 9.73 3.53
CA ALA A 137 10.36 10.39 3.39
C ALA A 137 10.31 11.63 2.48
N TYR A 138 9.41 11.67 1.49
CA TYR A 138 9.26 12.80 0.57
C TYR A 138 8.65 14.02 1.26
N ASP A 139 7.56 13.83 2.01
CA ASP A 139 6.86 14.88 2.75
C ASP A 139 6.87 14.57 4.26
N TYR A 140 8.03 14.82 4.87
CA TYR A 140 8.32 14.57 6.27
C TYR A 140 8.23 15.85 7.10
N LEU A 141 7.75 15.75 8.34
CA LEU A 141 7.74 16.86 9.29
C LEU A 141 9.14 17.00 9.92
N LEU A 142 9.94 17.93 9.41
CA LEU A 142 11.33 18.13 9.82
C LEU A 142 11.44 18.77 11.20
N ASP A 143 10.54 19.69 11.51
CA ASP A 143 10.47 20.34 12.82
C ASP A 143 9.00 20.61 13.20
N GLU A 144 8.58 19.99 14.31
CA GLU A 144 7.22 20.10 14.85
C GLU A 144 6.92 21.52 15.35
N SER A 145 7.94 22.27 15.83
CA SER A 145 7.76 23.61 16.41
C SER A 145 7.51 24.69 15.35
N THR A 146 8.17 24.58 14.20
CA THR A 146 8.01 25.50 13.06
C THR A 146 7.02 24.99 12.02
N ASN A 147 6.48 23.78 12.20
CA ASN A 147 5.64 23.07 11.23
C ASN A 147 6.28 23.06 9.83
N SER A 148 7.59 22.81 9.77
CA SER A 148 8.34 22.78 8.51
C SER A 148 8.34 21.37 7.90
N TRP A 149 7.91 21.31 6.65
CA TRP A 149 7.79 20.07 5.88
C TRP A 149 8.87 19.99 4.81
N GLY A 150 9.40 18.81 4.56
CA GLY A 150 10.41 18.60 3.53
C GLY A 150 10.89 17.15 3.41
N GLN A 151 11.96 16.96 2.64
CA GLN A 151 12.49 15.64 2.31
C GLN A 151 13.44 15.14 3.41
N ASN A 152 13.20 13.92 3.90
CA ASN A 152 14.08 13.20 4.82
C ASN A 152 14.83 12.08 4.09
N LEU A 153 16.01 12.42 3.54
CA LEU A 153 16.82 11.50 2.75
C LEU A 153 17.45 10.36 3.58
N SER A 154 17.74 10.59 4.86
CA SER A 154 18.22 9.53 5.76
C SER A 154 17.16 8.45 5.91
N LEU A 155 15.91 8.85 6.15
CA LEU A 155 14.79 7.93 6.26
C LEU A 155 14.57 7.14 4.97
N LEU A 156 14.67 7.82 3.81
CA LEU A 156 14.57 7.17 2.50
C LEU A 156 15.64 6.08 2.33
N TYR A 157 16.88 6.37 2.72
CA TYR A 157 17.96 5.40 2.64
C TYR A 157 17.73 4.21 3.59
N ASP A 158 17.52 4.50 4.87
CA ASP A 158 17.41 3.48 5.91
C ASP A 158 16.23 2.54 5.70
N ARG A 159 15.14 3.03 5.11
CA ARG A 159 13.92 2.23 4.88
C ARG A 159 13.83 1.61 3.50
N VAL A 160 14.46 2.20 2.48
CA VAL A 160 14.26 1.78 1.08
C VAL A 160 15.58 1.52 0.37
N LEU A 161 16.42 2.54 0.19
CA LEU A 161 17.59 2.43 -0.72
C LEU A 161 18.66 1.45 -0.23
N LYS A 162 18.84 1.33 1.10
CA LYS A 162 19.75 0.35 1.71
C LYS A 162 19.41 -1.10 1.34
N TYR A 163 18.18 -1.38 0.91
CA TYR A 163 17.67 -2.71 0.59
C TYR A 163 17.29 -2.80 -0.89
N PRO A 164 18.20 -3.27 -1.78
CA PRO A 164 17.93 -3.36 -3.21
C PRO A 164 16.68 -4.17 -3.55
N GLU A 165 16.34 -5.20 -2.76
CA GLU A 165 15.10 -5.96 -2.98
C GLU A 165 13.84 -5.10 -2.84
N ARG A 166 13.82 -4.10 -1.94
CA ARG A 166 12.67 -3.20 -1.73
C ARG A 166 12.47 -2.28 -2.93
N VAL A 167 13.57 -1.76 -3.47
CA VAL A 167 13.57 -0.97 -4.71
C VAL A 167 13.05 -1.82 -5.87
N GLN A 168 13.58 -3.04 -6.05
CA GLN A 168 13.10 -3.95 -7.10
C GLN A 168 11.61 -4.28 -6.96
N ASN A 169 11.13 -4.50 -5.73
CA ASN A 169 9.72 -4.76 -5.46
C ASN A 169 8.85 -3.53 -5.74
N LEU A 170 9.33 -2.32 -5.47
CA LEU A 170 8.64 -1.07 -5.84
C LEU A 170 8.45 -0.96 -7.36
N TYR A 171 9.51 -1.17 -8.14
CA TYR A 171 9.43 -1.19 -9.61
C TYR A 171 8.54 -2.32 -10.10
N PHE A 172 8.61 -3.51 -9.50
CA PHE A 172 7.74 -4.63 -9.82
C PHE A 172 6.27 -4.28 -9.63
N THR A 173 5.89 -3.70 -8.48
CA THR A 173 4.51 -3.29 -8.20
C THR A 173 4.04 -2.18 -9.14
N TYR A 174 4.89 -1.20 -9.46
CA TYR A 174 4.59 -0.17 -10.45
C TYR A 174 4.28 -0.77 -11.82
N LEU A 175 5.17 -1.64 -12.33
CA LEU A 175 5.00 -2.28 -13.64
C LEU A 175 3.79 -3.23 -13.66
N PHE A 176 3.51 -3.91 -12.53
CA PHE A 176 2.34 -4.76 -12.38
C PHE A 176 1.03 -3.98 -12.53
N VAL A 177 0.90 -2.86 -11.81
CA VAL A 177 -0.29 -2.00 -11.89
C VAL A 177 -0.39 -1.31 -13.24
N LEU A 178 0.73 -0.84 -13.80
CA LEU A 178 0.77 -0.26 -15.14
C LEU A 178 0.30 -1.27 -16.19
N ARG A 179 0.75 -2.52 -16.11
CA ARG A 179 0.30 -3.60 -16.99
C ARG A 179 -1.21 -3.81 -16.87
N ALA A 180 -1.77 -3.87 -15.66
CA ALA A 180 -3.21 -3.98 -15.45
C ALA A 180 -3.98 -2.83 -16.12
N VAL A 181 -3.53 -1.58 -15.93
CA VAL A 181 -4.14 -0.39 -16.56
C VAL A 181 -4.09 -0.48 -18.09
N THR A 182 -2.94 -0.86 -18.67
CA THR A 182 -2.82 -1.01 -20.14
C THR A 182 -3.67 -2.14 -20.69
N LYS A 183 -3.90 -3.21 -19.92
CA LYS A 183 -4.71 -4.36 -20.32
C LYS A 183 -6.22 -4.09 -20.22
N ALA A 184 -6.63 -3.22 -19.29
CA ALA A 184 -8.00 -2.76 -19.15
C ALA A 184 -8.32 -1.56 -20.06
N ALA A 185 -7.53 -1.26 -21.10
CA ALA A 185 -7.70 -0.06 -21.92
C ALA A 185 -9.12 0.09 -22.49
N ASP A 186 -9.68 -0.97 -23.07
CA ASP A 186 -11.02 -0.95 -23.67
C ASP A 186 -12.13 -0.68 -22.62
N TYR A 187 -11.94 -1.15 -21.39
CA TYR A 187 -12.87 -0.93 -20.28
C TYR A 187 -12.74 0.47 -19.70
N LEU A 188 -11.51 0.95 -19.50
CA LEU A 188 -11.23 2.27 -18.95
C LEU A 188 -11.63 3.38 -19.93
N GLU A 189 -11.62 3.11 -21.24
CA GLU A 189 -12.16 4.04 -22.24
C GLU A 189 -13.69 4.18 -22.15
N GLN A 190 -14.40 3.15 -21.69
CA GLN A 190 -15.86 3.11 -21.57
C GLN A 190 -16.37 3.38 -20.14
N ALA A 191 -15.47 3.62 -19.19
CA ALA A 191 -15.83 3.85 -17.79
C ALA A 191 -16.61 5.16 -17.61
N GLU A 192 -17.50 5.20 -16.62
CA GLU A 192 -18.30 6.38 -16.32
C GLU A 192 -17.51 7.42 -15.53
N TYR A 193 -17.06 8.48 -16.21
CA TYR A 193 -16.36 9.62 -15.60
C TYR A 193 -17.27 10.77 -15.18
N ASN A 194 -18.59 10.59 -15.26
CA ASN A 194 -19.57 11.64 -14.98
C ASN A 194 -19.44 12.17 -13.54
N THR A 195 -19.01 13.42 -13.40
CA THR A 195 -18.97 14.16 -12.12
C THR A 195 -20.09 15.19 -12.00
N GLY A 196 -20.83 15.44 -13.09
CA GLY A 196 -21.78 16.54 -13.19
C GLY A 196 -21.19 17.82 -13.76
N ASN A 197 -19.89 17.87 -14.03
CA ASN A 197 -19.22 18.94 -14.78
C ASN A 197 -18.74 18.43 -16.15
N PRO A 198 -19.47 18.74 -17.25
CA PRO A 198 -19.13 18.24 -18.58
C PRO A 198 -17.72 18.61 -19.07
N GLU A 199 -17.17 19.76 -18.65
CA GLU A 199 -15.83 20.18 -19.07
C GLU A 199 -14.75 19.29 -18.45
N ASP A 200 -14.86 19.03 -17.15
CA ASP A 200 -13.93 18.16 -16.43
C ASP A 200 -14.07 16.69 -16.84
N ASP A 201 -15.29 16.24 -17.13
CA ASP A 201 -15.58 14.88 -17.59
C ASP A 201 -14.91 14.62 -18.96
N LEU A 202 -15.11 15.52 -19.94
CA LEU A 202 -14.46 15.44 -21.26
C LEU A 202 -12.93 15.51 -21.17
N LYS A 203 -12.42 16.36 -20.28
CA LYS A 203 -10.98 16.48 -20.05
C LYS A 203 -10.41 15.20 -19.45
N THR A 204 -11.11 14.60 -18.49
CA THR A 204 -10.72 13.34 -17.84
C THR A 204 -10.69 12.20 -18.85
N GLU A 205 -11.73 12.04 -19.67
CA GLU A 205 -11.77 11.05 -20.74
C GLU A 205 -10.60 11.21 -21.73
N SER A 206 -10.29 12.44 -22.13
CA SER A 206 -9.17 12.74 -23.03
C SER A 206 -7.82 12.36 -22.41
N LEU A 207 -7.58 12.71 -21.14
CA LEU A 207 -6.34 12.39 -20.42
C LEU A 207 -6.17 10.88 -20.22
N VAL A 208 -7.25 10.16 -19.89
CA VAL A 208 -7.24 8.69 -19.78
C VAL A 208 -6.85 8.06 -21.11
N LYS A 209 -7.46 8.50 -22.22
CA LYS A 209 -7.09 8.02 -23.57
C LYS A 209 -5.62 8.29 -23.88
N GLN A 210 -5.12 9.49 -23.59
CA GLN A 210 -3.71 9.83 -23.80
C GLN A 210 -2.78 8.90 -23.02
N LEU A 211 -3.13 8.55 -21.78
CA LEU A 211 -2.36 7.61 -20.97
C LEU A 211 -2.39 6.18 -21.57
N LEU A 212 -3.57 5.67 -21.93
CA LEU A 212 -3.75 4.30 -22.43
C LEU A 212 -3.12 4.07 -23.82
N TYR A 213 -3.13 5.10 -24.67
CA TYR A 213 -2.59 5.04 -26.04
C TYR A 213 -1.17 5.62 -26.17
N ASN A 214 -0.51 5.94 -25.04
CA ASN A 214 0.86 6.43 -25.06
C ASN A 214 1.82 5.37 -25.63
N SER A 215 2.47 5.69 -26.75
CA SER A 215 3.38 4.77 -27.45
C SER A 215 4.63 4.41 -26.63
N GLN A 216 5.14 5.34 -25.83
CA GLN A 216 6.28 5.09 -24.96
C GLN A 216 5.93 4.05 -23.89
N LEU A 217 4.78 4.20 -23.22
CA LEU A 217 4.32 3.23 -22.21
C LEU A 217 4.05 1.84 -22.80
N ARG A 218 3.49 1.77 -24.01
CA ARG A 218 3.27 0.49 -24.71
C ARG A 218 4.58 -0.20 -25.10
N SER A 219 5.59 0.56 -25.49
CA SER A 219 6.91 0.03 -25.88
C SER A 219 7.83 -0.27 -24.69
N ALA A 220 7.70 0.50 -23.60
CA ALA A 220 8.57 0.46 -22.44
C ALA A 220 8.10 -0.53 -21.36
N CYS A 221 7.00 -1.25 -21.59
CA CYS A 221 6.50 -2.26 -20.67
C CYS A 221 6.95 -3.66 -21.15
N PRO A 222 8.20 -4.09 -20.90
CA PRO A 222 8.52 -5.51 -21.00
C PRO A 222 7.62 -6.23 -20.00
N LEU A 223 7.02 -7.35 -20.40
CA LEU A 223 6.18 -8.17 -19.53
C LEU A 223 6.94 -8.42 -18.21
N PRO A 224 6.52 -7.81 -17.08
CA PRO A 224 7.29 -7.87 -15.84
C PRO A 224 7.37 -9.30 -15.27
N PHE A 225 6.47 -10.16 -15.75
CA PHE A 225 6.42 -11.59 -15.51
C PHE A 225 5.71 -12.27 -16.68
N ASP A 226 5.92 -13.57 -16.83
CA ASP A 226 5.25 -14.41 -17.81
C ASP A 226 3.85 -14.75 -17.28
N GLU A 227 2.84 -14.03 -17.78
CA GLU A 227 1.42 -14.17 -17.38
C GLU A 227 0.94 -15.62 -17.51
N ALA A 228 1.41 -16.33 -18.54
CA ALA A 228 1.07 -17.73 -18.77
C ALA A 228 1.64 -18.64 -17.67
N LYS A 229 2.88 -18.40 -17.25
CA LYS A 229 3.49 -19.18 -16.16
C LYS A 229 2.86 -18.91 -14.80
N LEU A 230 2.37 -17.69 -14.57
CA LEU A 230 1.83 -17.30 -13.28
C LEU A 230 0.34 -17.69 -13.13
N TRP A 231 -0.42 -17.67 -14.23
CA TRP A 231 -1.89 -17.76 -14.18
C TRP A 231 -2.51 -18.84 -15.06
N GLN A 232 -1.81 -19.35 -16.09
CA GLN A 232 -2.33 -20.39 -17.01
C GLN A 232 -1.90 -21.82 -16.61
N GLY A 233 -1.34 -22.01 -15.41
CA GLY A 233 -1.13 -23.34 -14.85
C GLY A 233 -2.44 -24.03 -14.44
N GLU A 234 -2.42 -25.35 -14.23
CA GLU A 234 -3.60 -26.18 -13.89
C GLU A 234 -4.37 -25.67 -12.64
N ASN A 235 -3.73 -24.88 -11.75
CA ASN A 235 -4.30 -24.38 -10.49
C ASN A 235 -4.73 -22.89 -10.53
N GLY A 236 -4.82 -22.25 -11.70
CA GLY A 236 -5.11 -20.80 -11.83
C GLY A 236 -6.38 -20.31 -11.11
N PRO A 237 -7.54 -20.98 -11.24
CA PRO A 237 -8.78 -20.58 -10.57
C PRO A 237 -8.72 -20.67 -9.03
N GLU A 238 -8.03 -21.67 -8.50
CA GLU A 238 -7.87 -21.88 -7.05
C GLU A 238 -6.94 -20.83 -6.45
N LEU A 239 -5.84 -20.53 -7.15
CA LEU A 239 -4.92 -19.46 -6.79
C LEU A 239 -5.60 -18.09 -6.78
N LYS A 240 -6.48 -17.81 -7.76
CA LYS A 240 -7.29 -16.59 -7.78
C LYS A 240 -8.16 -16.47 -6.53
N GLN A 241 -8.84 -17.55 -6.13
CA GLN A 241 -9.67 -17.55 -4.93
C GLN A 241 -8.85 -17.39 -3.64
N GLU A 242 -7.66 -18.01 -3.57
CA GLU A 242 -6.75 -17.87 -2.43
C GLU A 242 -6.25 -16.42 -2.30
N ILE A 243 -5.77 -15.83 -3.39
CA ILE A 243 -5.31 -14.43 -3.41
C ILE A 243 -6.47 -13.48 -3.08
N GLN A 244 -7.66 -13.71 -3.65
CA GLN A 244 -8.83 -12.91 -3.33
C GLN A 244 -9.17 -12.96 -1.83
N LYS A 245 -9.10 -14.15 -1.22
CA LYS A 245 -9.30 -14.31 0.23
C LYS A 245 -8.23 -13.57 1.04
N GLN A 246 -6.96 -13.64 0.63
CA GLN A 246 -5.87 -12.91 1.27
C GLN A 246 -6.10 -11.39 1.22
N PHE A 247 -6.50 -10.83 0.07
CA PHE A 247 -6.80 -9.40 -0.05
C PHE A 247 -7.99 -8.96 0.82
N ARG A 248 -9.03 -9.80 0.94
CA ARG A 248 -10.13 -9.53 1.90
C ARG A 248 -9.63 -9.49 3.34
N ASN A 249 -8.75 -10.41 3.72
CA ASN A 249 -8.16 -10.42 5.06
C ASN A 249 -7.25 -9.19 5.28
N ILE A 250 -6.44 -8.81 4.29
CA ILE A 250 -5.59 -7.60 4.34
C ILE A 250 -6.48 -6.35 4.45
N SER A 251 -7.57 -6.28 3.70
CA SER A 251 -8.56 -5.20 3.81
C SER A 251 -9.12 -5.10 5.23
N ALA A 252 -9.48 -6.23 5.85
CA ALA A 252 -9.97 -6.26 7.23
C ALA A 252 -8.89 -5.88 8.26
N ILE A 253 -7.62 -6.15 7.98
CA ILE A 253 -6.49 -5.70 8.82
C ILE A 253 -6.36 -4.17 8.74
N MET A 254 -6.65 -3.55 7.60
CA MET A 254 -6.59 -2.08 7.47
C MET A 254 -7.56 -1.36 8.41
N ASP A 255 -8.69 -1.98 8.78
CA ASP A 255 -9.62 -1.44 9.78
C ASP A 255 -9.00 -1.27 11.17
N CYS A 256 -7.91 -2.00 11.44
CA CYS A 256 -7.19 -1.97 12.70
C CYS A 256 -6.12 -0.86 12.75
N VAL A 257 -5.93 -0.09 11.67
CA VAL A 257 -4.92 0.97 11.60
C VAL A 257 -5.43 2.20 12.34
N GLY A 258 -4.81 2.57 13.46
CA GLY A 258 -5.24 3.71 14.29
C GLY A 258 -5.05 5.10 13.66
N CYS A 259 -4.19 5.22 12.65
CA CYS A 259 -4.00 6.46 11.88
C CYS A 259 -5.06 6.60 10.78
N GLU A 260 -5.93 7.61 10.84
CA GLU A 260 -7.04 7.77 9.88
C GLU A 260 -6.55 7.95 8.44
N LYS A 261 -5.57 8.84 8.19
CA LYS A 261 -5.00 9.01 6.83
C LYS A 261 -4.30 7.74 6.33
N CYS A 262 -3.60 7.03 7.22
CA CYS A 262 -2.93 5.79 6.88
C CYS A 262 -3.94 4.70 6.53
N ARG A 263 -5.06 4.63 7.25
CA ARG A 263 -6.19 3.75 6.96
C ARG A 263 -6.83 4.09 5.61
N LEU A 264 -7.07 5.38 5.35
CA LEU A 264 -7.63 5.87 4.08
C LEU A 264 -6.77 5.44 2.89
N TRP A 265 -5.47 5.78 2.91
CA TRP A 265 -4.56 5.41 1.83
C TRP A 265 -4.31 3.90 1.77
N GLY A 266 -4.23 3.22 2.92
CA GLY A 266 -4.10 1.77 2.99
C GLY A 266 -5.27 1.04 2.33
N LYS A 267 -6.52 1.41 2.65
CA LYS A 267 -7.72 0.86 1.99
C LYS A 267 -7.72 1.16 0.49
N LEU A 268 -7.43 2.41 0.10
CA LEU A 268 -7.40 2.82 -1.31
C LEU A 268 -6.36 2.01 -2.11
N GLN A 269 -5.15 1.86 -1.58
CA GLN A 269 -4.06 1.18 -2.27
C GLN A 269 -4.27 -0.34 -2.33
N VAL A 270 -4.80 -0.95 -1.26
CA VAL A 270 -5.16 -2.38 -1.24
C VAL A 270 -6.28 -2.67 -2.23
N LEU A 271 -7.32 -1.81 -2.29
CA LEU A 271 -8.38 -1.91 -3.29
C LEU A 271 -7.80 -1.81 -4.70
N GLY A 272 -6.93 -0.84 -4.96
CA GLY A 272 -6.29 -0.65 -6.27
C GLY A 272 -5.46 -1.87 -6.70
N LEU A 273 -4.74 -2.51 -5.78
CA LEU A 273 -4.01 -3.75 -6.05
C LEU A 273 -4.97 -4.92 -6.33
N GLY A 274 -6.05 -5.04 -5.56
CA GLY A 274 -7.11 -6.02 -5.79
C GLY A 274 -7.76 -5.84 -7.17
N THR A 275 -8.03 -4.62 -7.58
CA THR A 275 -8.53 -4.29 -8.93
C THR A 275 -7.52 -4.64 -10.02
N ALA A 276 -6.23 -4.34 -9.82
CA ALA A 276 -5.18 -4.72 -10.77
C ALA A 276 -5.12 -6.25 -10.96
N LEU A 277 -5.21 -7.01 -9.87
CA LEU A 277 -5.30 -8.47 -9.92
C LEU A 277 -6.56 -8.93 -10.64
N LYS A 278 -7.74 -8.39 -10.29
CA LYS A 278 -9.02 -8.69 -10.95
C LYS A 278 -8.92 -8.53 -12.47
N ILE A 279 -8.33 -7.43 -12.94
CA ILE A 279 -8.12 -7.17 -14.37
C ILE A 279 -7.22 -8.25 -15.00
N LEU A 280 -6.06 -8.50 -14.40
CA LEU A 280 -5.07 -9.43 -14.96
C LEU A 280 -5.60 -10.87 -15.01
N PHE A 281 -6.42 -11.29 -14.04
CA PHE A 281 -7.08 -12.60 -14.03
C PHE A 281 -8.25 -12.73 -15.01
N SER A 282 -8.91 -11.65 -15.38
CA SER A 282 -10.11 -11.70 -16.21
C SER A 282 -9.82 -11.64 -17.72
N VAL A 283 -8.73 -11.00 -18.13
CA VAL A 283 -8.45 -10.78 -19.57
C VAL A 283 -7.72 -11.97 -20.23
N ASP A 284 -7.08 -12.86 -19.46
CA ASP A 284 -6.42 -14.08 -20.01
C ASP A 284 -7.29 -15.34 -19.99
N GLY A 285 -8.48 -15.27 -19.41
CA GLY A 285 -9.44 -16.38 -19.28
C GLY A 285 -10.38 -16.49 -20.46
N ASP A 286 -9.84 -16.60 -21.68
CA ASP A 286 -10.64 -16.75 -22.89
C ASP A 286 -11.15 -18.20 -22.96
N SER A 287 -12.37 -18.48 -22.47
CA SER A 287 -13.28 -19.55 -22.98
C SER A 287 -14.42 -20.02 -22.05
N HIS A 288 -14.58 -19.56 -20.81
CA HIS A 288 -15.71 -20.03 -19.98
C HIS A 288 -16.42 -18.93 -19.16
N LEU A 289 -17.63 -18.59 -19.64
CA LEU A 289 -18.78 -17.99 -18.95
C LEU A 289 -18.85 -16.45 -18.81
N ASN A 290 -19.40 -15.79 -19.85
CA ASN A 290 -20.50 -14.80 -19.82
C ASN A 290 -20.55 -13.65 -18.78
N GLN A 291 -19.49 -13.33 -18.05
CA GLN A 291 -19.44 -12.11 -17.22
C GLN A 291 -18.43 -11.13 -17.80
N PRO A 292 -18.88 -10.04 -18.47
CA PRO A 292 -17.96 -8.98 -18.89
C PRO A 292 -17.24 -8.43 -17.65
N LEU A 293 -15.93 -8.18 -17.74
CA LEU A 293 -15.18 -7.52 -16.67
C LEU A 293 -15.86 -6.18 -16.36
N GLN A 294 -16.51 -6.10 -15.20
CA GLN A 294 -17.17 -4.90 -14.73
C GLN A 294 -16.33 -4.28 -13.63
N LEU A 295 -15.86 -3.06 -13.85
CA LEU A 295 -15.15 -2.27 -12.86
C LEU A 295 -16.10 -1.22 -12.28
N GLN A 296 -16.13 -1.14 -10.96
CA GLN A 296 -16.88 -0.13 -10.24
C GLN A 296 -16.12 1.20 -10.23
N ARG A 297 -16.83 2.31 -9.98
CA ARG A 297 -16.23 3.64 -9.88
C ARG A 297 -15.08 3.68 -8.87
N ASN A 298 -15.26 3.10 -7.68
CA ASN A 298 -14.24 3.06 -6.64
C ASN A 298 -13.02 2.23 -7.04
N GLU A 299 -13.22 1.14 -7.78
CA GLU A 299 -12.12 0.33 -8.33
C GLU A 299 -11.29 1.15 -9.33
N VAL A 300 -11.95 1.91 -10.21
CA VAL A 300 -11.25 2.79 -11.18
C VAL A 300 -10.50 3.91 -10.46
N ILE A 301 -11.13 4.56 -9.47
CA ILE A 301 -10.50 5.61 -8.66
C ILE A 301 -9.28 5.06 -7.93
N ALA A 302 -9.41 3.92 -7.26
CA ALA A 302 -8.33 3.28 -6.52
C ALA A 302 -7.17 2.87 -7.44
N LEU A 303 -7.48 2.30 -8.61
CA LEU A 303 -6.47 1.87 -9.59
C LEU A 303 -5.61 3.04 -10.08
N PHE A 304 -6.21 4.15 -10.50
CA PHE A 304 -5.47 5.33 -10.96
C PHE A 304 -4.70 6.02 -9.84
N ASN A 305 -5.30 6.14 -8.65
CA ASN A 305 -4.61 6.75 -7.51
C ASN A 305 -3.42 5.91 -7.05
N LEU A 306 -3.55 4.58 -7.01
CA LEU A 306 -2.44 3.66 -6.74
C LEU A 306 -1.33 3.81 -7.80
N LEU A 307 -1.68 3.81 -9.09
CA LEU A 307 -0.70 4.01 -10.16
C LEU A 307 0.04 5.34 -10.00
N ASN A 308 -0.67 6.41 -9.64
CA ASN A 308 -0.06 7.72 -9.40
C ASN A 308 0.90 7.70 -8.21
N ARG A 309 0.51 7.12 -7.06
CA ARG A 309 1.40 6.97 -5.90
C ARG A 309 2.65 6.18 -6.27
N LEU A 310 2.51 5.04 -6.92
CA LEU A 310 3.66 4.23 -7.35
C LEU A 310 4.57 4.99 -8.33
N SER A 311 3.99 5.77 -9.24
CA SER A 311 4.72 6.62 -10.19
C SER A 311 5.56 7.68 -9.48
N GLU A 312 4.98 8.39 -8.50
CA GLU A 312 5.68 9.39 -7.69
C GLU A 312 6.82 8.74 -6.88
N SER A 313 6.58 7.58 -6.29
CA SER A 313 7.60 6.83 -5.55
C SER A 313 8.77 6.40 -6.43
N VAL A 314 8.49 5.84 -7.61
CA VAL A 314 9.51 5.42 -8.58
C VAL A 314 10.32 6.61 -9.05
N LYS A 315 9.66 7.72 -9.40
CA LYS A 315 10.31 8.96 -9.81
C LYS A 315 11.26 9.48 -8.72
N PHE A 316 10.79 9.56 -7.47
CA PHE A 316 11.59 10.10 -6.37
C PHE A 316 12.81 9.22 -6.05
N VAL A 317 12.63 7.89 -6.04
CA VAL A 317 13.74 6.94 -5.86
C VAL A 317 14.74 7.03 -7.01
N HIS A 318 14.27 7.18 -8.25
CA HIS A 318 15.15 7.33 -9.42
C HIS A 318 15.97 8.63 -9.36
N GLU A 319 15.34 9.75 -9.01
CA GLU A 319 16.01 11.06 -8.93
C GLU A 319 16.99 11.18 -7.76
N LYS A 320 16.68 10.55 -6.61
CA LYS A 320 17.48 10.69 -5.39
C LYS A 320 18.43 9.54 -5.11
N GLY A 321 18.24 8.37 -5.72
CA GLY A 321 19.01 7.16 -5.42
C GLY A 321 20.52 7.38 -5.45
N SER A 322 21.03 7.99 -6.52
CA SER A 322 22.47 8.24 -6.70
C SER A 322 23.02 9.23 -5.67
N SER A 323 22.33 10.35 -5.46
CA SER A 323 22.81 11.43 -4.58
C SER A 323 22.78 11.04 -3.11
N VAL A 324 21.86 10.17 -2.69
CA VAL A 324 21.75 9.75 -1.29
C VAL A 324 22.84 8.75 -0.92
N GLU A 325 23.19 7.83 -1.82
CA GLU A 325 24.31 6.90 -1.61
C GLU A 325 25.64 7.63 -1.46
N GLU A 326 25.86 8.69 -2.26
CA GLU A 326 27.08 9.52 -2.16
C GLU A 326 27.16 10.25 -0.80
N VAL A 327 26.09 10.93 -0.39
CA VAL A 327 26.07 11.70 0.87
C VAL A 327 26.25 10.82 2.11
N ILE A 328 25.71 9.60 2.11
CA ILE A 328 25.82 8.68 3.26
C ILE A 328 27.19 8.00 3.31
N ASN A 329 27.78 7.69 2.14
CA ASN A 329 29.14 7.19 2.07
C ASN A 329 30.17 8.23 2.52
N GLU A 330 29.92 9.52 2.27
CA GLU A 330 30.77 10.62 2.77
C GLU A 330 30.66 10.83 4.29
N GLN A 331 29.49 10.57 4.89
CA GLN A 331 29.27 10.67 6.34
C GLN A 331 29.81 9.47 7.12
N SER A 332 30.28 8.42 6.45
CA SER A 332 30.86 7.22 7.04
C SER A 332 32.38 7.15 6.82
N PRO A 333 33.23 7.94 7.52
CA PRO A 333 34.67 7.76 7.43
C PRO A 333 35.04 6.43 8.09
N SER A 334 35.39 5.46 7.25
CA SER A 334 35.96 4.19 7.63
C SER A 334 37.15 4.37 8.58
N THR A 335 37.04 3.87 9.82
CA THR A 335 38.19 3.55 10.66
C THR A 335 38.91 2.36 10.04
N VAL A 336 39.78 2.63 9.06
CA VAL A 336 40.66 1.63 8.46
C VAL A 336 41.81 1.35 9.41
N GLN A 337 41.74 0.24 10.16
CA GLN A 337 42.96 -0.49 10.52
C GLN A 337 43.21 -1.58 9.48
N LYS A 338 44.27 -1.38 8.71
CA LYS A 338 44.83 -2.33 7.74
C LYS A 338 45.26 -3.62 8.45
N GLY A 339 44.71 -4.75 8.01
CA GLY A 339 45.24 -6.09 8.26
C GLY A 339 44.89 -6.99 7.08
N ALA A 340 45.90 -7.31 6.27
CA ALA A 340 45.76 -8.04 5.02
C ALA A 340 45.39 -9.52 5.21
N SER A 341 44.54 -10.07 4.34
CA SER A 341 44.89 -11.25 3.54
C SER A 341 43.85 -11.49 2.43
N LYS A 342 44.36 -11.66 1.20
CA LYS A 342 43.59 -12.09 0.02
C LYS A 342 43.16 -13.55 0.21
N THR A 343 41.86 -13.85 0.06
CA THR A 343 41.43 -15.22 -0.23
C THR A 343 40.26 -15.24 -1.22
N ASN A 344 40.41 -16.11 -2.22
CA ASN A 344 39.55 -16.40 -3.37
C ASN A 344 38.02 -16.38 -3.12
N LEU A 345 37.28 -15.71 -4.02
CA LEU A 345 35.86 -15.99 -4.27
C LEU A 345 35.72 -17.33 -5.01
N LYS A 346 35.46 -18.41 -4.27
CA LYS A 346 34.72 -19.59 -4.77
C LYS A 346 33.92 -20.21 -3.63
N GLY A 347 32.60 -20.17 -3.77
CA GLY A 347 31.65 -21.07 -3.13
C GLY A 347 31.36 -20.80 -1.66
N LEU A 348 30.18 -20.25 -1.38
CA LEU A 348 29.33 -20.73 -0.29
C LEU A 348 27.90 -20.19 -0.51
N PHE A 349 27.07 -21.06 -1.09
CA PHE A 349 25.64 -21.09 -0.80
C PHE A 349 25.48 -21.22 0.72
N GLY A 350 24.63 -20.39 1.31
CA GLY A 350 24.30 -20.48 2.73
C GLY A 350 23.42 -19.33 3.17
N TYR A 351 22.10 -19.61 3.19
CA TYR A 351 21.07 -18.99 4.01
C TYR A 351 21.38 -17.61 4.63
N SER A 352 20.66 -16.58 4.18
CA SER A 352 20.31 -15.46 5.05
C SER A 352 18.80 -15.29 5.08
N GLN A 353 18.27 -15.45 6.29
CA GLN A 353 16.88 -15.30 6.66
C GLN A 353 16.34 -13.92 6.28
N TYR A 354 15.05 -13.90 5.95
CA TYR A 354 14.20 -12.74 5.81
C TYR A 354 14.58 -11.61 6.78
N THR A 355 15.20 -10.55 6.25
CA THR A 355 15.39 -9.29 6.97
C THR A 355 14.05 -8.59 7.04
N TRP A 356 13.34 -8.82 8.15
CA TRP A 356 12.10 -8.16 8.52
C TRP A 356 12.28 -6.63 8.50
N ILE A 357 11.24 -5.94 8.05
CA ILE A 357 11.17 -4.48 8.04
C ILE A 357 11.02 -4.03 9.50
N GLY A 358 12.15 -3.95 10.21
CA GLY A 358 12.24 -3.45 11.57
C GLY A 358 12.06 -1.94 11.60
N TRP A 359 11.08 -1.48 12.35
CA TRP A 359 10.93 -0.11 12.83
C TRP A 359 11.62 -0.05 14.19
N ASP A 360 12.91 0.28 14.23
CA ASP A 360 13.59 0.54 15.50
C ASP A 360 13.41 2.01 15.89
#